data_AF-A0A961CC38-F1
#
_entry.id   AF-A0A961CC38-F1
#
_cell.length_a   1.000
_cell.length_b   1.000
_cell.length_c   1.000
_cell.angle_alpha   90.00
_cell.angle_beta   90.00
_cell.angle_gamma   90.00
#
_symmetry.space_group_name_H-M   'P 1'
#
loop_
_entity.id
_entity.type
_entity.pdbx_description
1 polymer ?
#
loop_
_entity_poly.entity_id
_entity_poly.type
_entity_poly.pdbx_seq_one_letter_code
_entity_poly.pdbx_strand_id
1 'polypeptide(L)'
;MRLELGLVPVTTAPVVAQVSRSGRQAQLRRFLRGCEVVGFDSDDAHDVGALAGRTKVADVVDVHVVVTAHRRSFGVVTSDEGDLHPIADVLRP
;
A
#
# COMPACT_ATOMS: atom_id res chain seq x y z
N MET A 1 13.40 -4.03 13.41
CA MET A 1 13.11 -5.14 12.48
C MET A 1 13.77 -4.77 11.17
N ARG A 2 14.80 -5.51 10.76
CA ARG A 2 15.55 -5.31 9.52
C ARG A 2 15.20 -6.51 8.64
N LEU A 3 14.76 -6.28 7.40
CA LEU A 3 14.69 -7.38 6.44
C LEU A 3 16.13 -7.85 6.20
N GLU A 4 16.36 -9.16 6.16
CA GLU A 4 17.72 -9.74 6.22
C GLU A 4 18.67 -9.29 5.10
N LEU A 5 18.13 -8.69 4.03
CA LEU A 5 18.88 -8.13 2.90
C LEU A 5 19.37 -6.69 3.10
N GLY A 6 19.14 -6.08 4.26
CA GLY A 6 19.48 -4.67 4.50
C GLY A 6 18.58 -3.66 3.76
N LEU A 7 17.51 -4.16 3.13
CA LEU A 7 16.49 -3.33 2.48
C LEU A 7 15.65 -2.61 3.53
N VAL A 8 15.35 -1.34 3.25
CA VAL A 8 14.33 -0.58 4.00
C VAL A 8 13.02 -0.76 3.24
N PRO A 9 12.04 -1.51 3.79
CA PRO A 9 10.74 -1.63 3.15
C PRO A 9 10.05 -0.28 3.07
N VAL A 10 9.18 -0.13 2.08
CA VAL A 10 8.40 1.07 1.83
C VAL A 10 6.95 0.79 2.18
N THR A 11 6.27 1.77 2.80
CA THR A 11 4.83 1.77 3.04
C THR A 11 4.24 3.12 2.64
N THR A 12 2.92 3.24 2.67
CA THR A 12 2.22 4.50 2.39
C THR A 12 1.63 5.10 3.66
N ALA A 13 1.52 6.43 3.71
CA ALA A 13 0.91 7.14 4.84
C ALA A 13 -0.55 6.69 5.10
N PRO A 14 -1.39 6.40 4.07
CA PRO A 14 -2.69 5.77 4.28
C PRO A 14 -2.63 4.40 4.96
N VAL A 15 -1.65 3.54 4.66
CA VAL A 15 -1.46 2.28 5.39
C VAL A 15 -1.13 2.52 6.85
N VAL A 16 -0.25 3.49 7.14
CA VAL A 16 0.07 3.88 8.52
C VAL A 16 -1.19 4.34 9.26
N ALA A 17 -2.05 5.15 8.61
CA ALA A 17 -3.32 5.58 9.17
C ALA A 17 -4.28 4.40 9.42
N GLN A 18 -4.45 3.51 8.43
CA GLN A 18 -5.28 2.30 8.49
C GLN A 18 -4.92 1.40 9.67
N VAL A 19 -3.63 1.10 9.83
CA VAL A 19 -3.12 0.24 10.91
C VAL A 19 -3.24 0.94 12.28
N SER A 20 -3.23 2.28 12.30
CA SER A 20 -3.31 3.07 13.53
C SER A 20 -4.73 3.28 14.06
N ARG A 21 -5.77 2.87 13.32
CA ARG A 21 -7.19 3.04 13.72
C ARG A 21 -7.55 2.35 15.05
N SER A 22 -6.79 1.34 15.48
CA SER A 22 -7.01 0.66 16.76
C SER A 22 -5.73 0.01 17.33
N GLY A 23 -5.81 -0.50 18.56
CA GLY A 23 -4.73 -1.27 19.19
C GLY A 23 -4.54 -2.70 18.64
N ARG A 24 -5.45 -3.19 17.78
CA ARG A 24 -5.47 -4.60 17.34
C ARG A 24 -4.24 -5.01 16.54
N GLN A 25 -3.57 -4.06 15.88
CA GLN A 25 -2.39 -4.32 15.04
C GLN A 25 -1.13 -3.64 15.57
N ALA A 26 -0.91 -3.70 16.89
CA ALA A 26 0.23 -3.07 17.55
C ALA A 26 1.60 -3.52 16.98
N GLN A 27 1.75 -4.81 16.64
CA GLN A 27 3.01 -5.31 16.07
C GLN A 27 3.26 -4.80 14.65
N LEU A 28 2.24 -4.80 13.78
CA LEU A 28 2.36 -4.21 12.45
C LEU A 28 2.68 -2.72 12.53
N ARG A 29 2.01 -1.98 13.42
CA ARG A 29 2.32 -0.57 13.67
C ARG A 29 3.77 -0.35 14.12
N ARG A 30 4.33 -1.24 14.94
CA ARG A 30 5.75 -1.18 15.33
C ARG A 30 6.68 -1.49 14.16
N PHE A 31 6.33 -2.45 13.32
CA PHE A 31 7.08 -2.77 12.10
C PHE A 31 7.15 -1.58 11.14
N LEU A 32 6.00 -0.92 10.89
CA LEU A 32 5.90 0.21 9.96
C LEU A 32 6.79 1.40 10.35
N ARG A 33 7.20 1.54 11.63
CA ARG A 33 8.16 2.58 12.06
C ARG A 33 9.56 2.40 11.47
N GLY A 34 9.90 1.20 10.99
CA GLY A 34 11.15 0.91 10.31
C GLY A 34 11.07 1.03 8.78
N CYS A 35 9.93 1.45 8.23
CA CYS A 35 9.74 1.62 6.79
C CYS A 35 9.98 3.07 6.37
N GLU A 36 10.37 3.27 5.11
CA GLU A 36 10.16 4.55 4.43
C GLU A 36 8.65 4.76 4.25
N VAL A 37 8.14 5.96 4.52
CA VAL A 37 6.72 6.28 4.38
C VAL A 37 6.53 7.24 3.20
N VAL A 38 5.74 6.81 2.22
CA VAL A 38 5.36 7.60 1.04
C VAL A 38 4.03 8.32 1.32
N GLY A 39 3.95 9.59 0.96
CA GLY A 39 2.72 10.39 1.11
C GLY A 39 1.58 9.92 0.20
N PHE A 40 0.36 10.40 0.48
CA PHE A 40 -0.76 10.39 -0.45
C PHE A 40 -0.96 11.83 -0.88
N ASP A 41 -0.38 12.20 -2.01
CA ASP A 41 -0.33 13.59 -2.45
C ASP A 41 -1.49 13.92 -3.39
N SER A 42 -1.69 15.21 -3.72
CA SER A 42 -2.78 15.64 -4.62
C SER A 42 -2.74 14.93 -5.98
N ASP A 43 -1.53 14.62 -6.45
CA ASP A 43 -1.30 13.96 -7.74
C ASP A 43 -1.70 12.47 -7.71
N ASP A 44 -1.81 11.87 -6.52
CA ASP A 44 -2.30 10.50 -6.36
C ASP A 44 -3.82 10.42 -6.44
N ALA A 45 -4.53 11.48 -6.05
CA ALA A 45 -5.97 11.44 -5.80
C ALA A 45 -6.78 11.02 -7.05
N HIS A 46 -6.46 11.60 -8.20
CA HIS A 46 -7.17 11.28 -9.45
C HIS A 46 -6.85 9.89 -9.96
N ASP A 47 -5.58 9.49 -9.96
CA ASP A 47 -5.15 8.18 -10.46
C ASP A 47 -5.68 7.04 -9.58
N VAL A 48 -5.56 7.18 -8.26
CA VAL A 48 -6.07 6.21 -7.29
C VAL A 48 -7.60 6.12 -7.39
N GLY A 49 -8.30 7.26 -7.44
CA GLY A 49 -9.76 7.28 -7.55
C GLY A 49 -10.27 6.65 -8.85
N ALA A 50 -9.62 6.96 -9.99
CA ALA A 50 -9.97 6.38 -11.28
C ALA A 50 -9.72 4.86 -11.29
N LEU A 51 -8.60 4.41 -10.72
CA LEU A 51 -8.30 2.99 -10.65
C LEU A 51 -9.27 2.25 -9.73
N ALA A 52 -9.57 2.80 -8.56
CA ALA A 52 -10.59 2.26 -7.64
C ALA A 52 -11.95 2.07 -8.34
N GLY A 53 -12.39 3.06 -9.12
CA GLY A 53 -13.63 2.98 -9.90
C GLY A 53 -13.60 1.87 -10.96
N ARG A 54 -12.47 1.70 -11.66
CA ARG A 54 -12.30 0.65 -12.69
C ARG A 54 -12.27 -0.76 -12.10
N THR A 55 -11.62 -0.93 -10.95
CA THR A 55 -11.42 -2.23 -10.29
C THR A 55 -12.59 -2.59 -9.37
N LYS A 56 -13.51 -1.65 -9.13
CA LYS A 56 -14.60 -1.74 -8.15
C LYS A 56 -14.11 -2.00 -6.72
N VAL A 57 -12.85 -1.67 -6.43
CA VAL A 57 -12.30 -1.72 -5.08
C VAL A 57 -12.66 -0.44 -4.35
N ALA A 58 -13.30 -0.57 -3.20
CA ALA A 58 -13.74 0.58 -2.40
C ALA A 58 -12.63 1.18 -1.54
N ASP A 59 -11.63 0.39 -1.16
CA ASP A 59 -10.55 0.85 -0.28
C ASP A 59 -9.43 1.54 -1.07
N VAL A 60 -9.41 2.87 -1.00
CA VAL A 60 -8.37 3.70 -1.64
C VAL A 60 -6.97 3.46 -1.03
N VAL A 61 -6.88 2.90 0.17
CA VAL A 61 -5.59 2.53 0.80
C VAL A 61 -4.93 1.42 0.01
N ASP A 62 -5.68 0.36 -0.33
CA ASP A 62 -5.17 -0.79 -1.08
C ASP A 62 -4.75 -0.38 -2.50
N VAL A 63 -5.57 0.47 -3.13
CA VAL A 63 -5.26 1.02 -4.46
C VAL A 63 -3.99 1.87 -4.43
N HIS A 64 -3.83 2.73 -3.42
CA HIS A 64 -2.63 3.57 -3.29
C HIS A 64 -1.35 2.75 -3.07
N VAL A 65 -1.42 1.67 -2.28
CA VAL A 65 -0.30 0.73 -2.09
C VAL A 65 0.12 0.11 -3.42
N VAL A 66 -0.84 -0.42 -4.18
CA VAL A 66 -0.55 -1.11 -5.44
C VAL A 66 -0.03 -0.13 -6.50
N VAL A 67 -0.60 1.07 -6.60
CA VAL A 67 -0.10 2.14 -7.50
C VAL A 67 1.32 2.55 -7.13
N THR A 68 1.61 2.75 -5.84
CA THR A 68 2.95 3.11 -5.35
C THR A 68 3.96 2.02 -5.69
N ALA A 69 3.61 0.75 -5.43
CA ALA A 69 4.46 -0.39 -5.75
C ALA A 69 4.72 -0.50 -7.26
N HIS A 70 3.68 -0.35 -8.09
CA HIS A 70 3.80 -0.37 -9.55
C HIS A 70 4.72 0.76 -10.06
N ARG A 71 4.50 2.01 -9.66
CA ARG A 71 5.32 3.16 -10.06
C ARG A 71 6.80 3.01 -9.66
N ARG A 72 7.09 2.33 -8.55
CA ARG A 72 8.46 2.09 -8.04
C ARG A 72 9.06 0.75 -8.50
N SER A 73 8.34 -0.05 -9.28
CA SER A 73 8.75 -1.42 -9.66
C SER A 73 9.05 -2.33 -8.47
N PHE A 74 8.25 -2.22 -7.40
CA PHE A 74 8.36 -3.04 -6.19
C PHE A 74 7.28 -4.12 -6.14
N GLY A 75 7.57 -5.23 -5.46
CA GLY A 75 6.56 -6.20 -5.04
C GLY A 75 5.79 -5.73 -3.81
N VAL A 76 4.54 -6.17 -3.68
CA VAL A 76 3.73 -5.95 -2.47
C VAL A 76 3.77 -7.22 -1.61
N VAL A 77 4.06 -7.05 -0.32
CA VAL A 77 3.93 -8.12 0.68
C VAL A 77 2.62 -7.91 1.42
N THR A 78 1.70 -8.85 1.28
CA THR A 78 0.37 -8.83 1.90
C THR A 78 0.04 -10.21 2.46
N SER A 79 -0.80 -10.27 3.50
CA SER A 79 -1.40 -11.52 3.98
C SER A 79 -2.64 -11.93 3.18
N ASP A 80 -3.19 -11.00 2.39
CA ASP A 80 -4.34 -11.23 1.53
C ASP A 80 -4.06 -10.62 0.15
N GLU A 81 -3.71 -11.48 -0.80
CA GLU A 81 -3.47 -11.09 -2.19
C GLU A 81 -4.77 -10.97 -2.99
N GLY A 82 -5.85 -11.62 -2.53
CA GLY A 82 -7.15 -11.61 -3.20
C GLY A 82 -7.72 -10.21 -3.33
N ASP A 83 -7.55 -9.39 -2.30
CA ASP A 83 -8.00 -8.00 -2.28
C ASP A 83 -7.20 -7.09 -3.23
N LEU A 84 -5.96 -7.47 -3.55
CA LEU A 84 -5.06 -6.65 -4.38
C LEU A 84 -5.04 -7.07 -5.86
N HIS A 85 -5.37 -8.33 -6.16
CA HIS A 85 -5.38 -8.86 -7.53
C HIS A 85 -6.20 -8.02 -8.52
N PRO A 86 -7.44 -7.59 -8.22
CA PRO A 86 -8.22 -6.79 -9.15
C PRO A 86 -7.51 -5.50 -9.57
N ILE A 87 -6.71 -4.92 -8.67
CA ILE A 87 -5.94 -3.70 -8.93
C ILE A 87 -4.69 -4.02 -9.73
N ALA A 88 -3.94 -5.04 -9.31
CA ALA A 88 -2.71 -5.44 -9.96
C ALA A 88 -2.93 -5.88 -11.40
N ASP A 89 -4.00 -6.62 -11.69
CA ASP A 89 -4.35 -7.10 -13.03
C ASP A 89 -4.56 -5.94 -14.03
N VAL A 90 -5.09 -4.81 -13.56
CA VAL A 90 -5.31 -3.62 -14.38
C VAL A 90 -4.02 -2.85 -14.70
N LEU A 91 -2.98 -2.99 -13.86
CA LEU A 91 -1.70 -2.33 -14.02
C LEU A 91 -0.64 -3.20 -14.71
N ARG A 92 -0.95 -4.47 -15.00
CA ARG A 92 -0.06 -5.31 -15.81
C ARG A 92 -0.04 -4.79 -17.26
N PRO A 93 1.15 -4.70 -17.89
CA PRO A 93 1.28 -4.29 -19.28
C PRO A 93 0.61 -5.26 -20.25
#